data_AF-A0A7X8LLZ5-F1
#
_entry.id   AF-A0A7X8LLZ5-F1
#
_cell.length_a   1.000
_cell.length_b   1.000
_cell.length_c   1.000
_cell.angle_alpha   90.00
_cell.angle_beta   90.00
_cell.angle_gamma   90.00
#
_symmetry.space_group_name_H-M   'P 1'
#
loop_
_entity.id
_entity.type
_entity.pdbx_description
1 polymer ?
#
loop_
_entity_poly.entity_id
_entity_poly.type
_entity_poly.pdbx_seq_one_letter_code
_entity_poly.pdbx_strand_id
1 'polypeptide(L)'
;MADLELTMVQKLYLEALKEGPQESSKLVNMVKNKLTELKGGNNPVGATARSQAVLDELEKNGYIKVVAKKLFGGKTYDITDKGRNAIG
;
A
#
# COMPACT_ATOMS: atom_id res chain seq x y z
N MET A 1 -20.80 10.48 -1.01
CA MET A 1 -19.95 9.40 -0.45
C MET A 1 -18.84 10.10 0.30
N ALA A 2 -18.66 9.85 1.60
CA ALA A 2 -17.56 10.46 2.32
C ALA A 2 -16.26 9.91 1.74
N ASP A 3 -15.44 10.77 1.13
CA ASP A 3 -14.06 10.43 0.79
C ASP A 3 -13.36 10.14 2.12
N LEU A 4 -13.20 8.86 2.44
CA LEU A 4 -12.37 8.42 3.56
C LEU A 4 -10.99 9.01 3.32
N GLU A 5 -10.58 9.93 4.18
CA GLU A 5 -9.26 10.54 4.08
C GLU A 5 -8.21 9.45 4.25
N LEU A 6 -7.50 9.15 3.16
CA LEU A 6 -6.48 8.13 3.17
C LEU A 6 -5.37 8.54 4.14
N THR A 7 -5.01 7.62 5.03
CA THR A 7 -3.86 7.79 5.91
C THR A 7 -2.58 7.95 5.11
N MET A 8 -1.55 8.58 5.69
CA MET A 8 -0.24 8.70 5.06
C MET A 8 0.32 7.33 4.62
N VAL A 9 0.16 6.28 5.42
CA VAL A 9 0.63 4.93 5.09
C VAL A 9 -0.12 4.38 3.87
N GLN A 10 -1.44 4.53 3.82
CA GLN A 10 -2.25 4.12 2.66
C GLN A 10 -1.82 4.85 1.38
N LYS A 11 -1.59 6.17 1.45
CA LYS A 11 -1.08 6.97 0.32
C LYS A 11 0.28 6.46 -0.17
N LEU A 12 1.21 6.13 0.73
CA LEU A 12 2.51 5.57 0.38
C LEU A 12 2.40 4.21 -0.35
N TYR A 13 1.44 3.36 0.03
CA TYR A 13 1.16 2.11 -0.70
C TYR A 13 0.69 2.38 -2.13
N LEU A 14 -0.21 3.35 -2.31
CA LEU A 14 -0.69 3.74 -3.64
C LEU A 14 0.44 4.34 -4.48
N GLU A 15 1.28 5.19 -3.91
CA GLU A 15 2.44 5.74 -4.60
C GLU A 15 3.41 4.64 -5.06
N ALA A 16 3.68 3.64 -4.21
CA ALA A 16 4.58 2.52 -4.55
C ALA A 16 4.06 1.67 -5.72
N LEU A 17 2.77 1.76 -6.04
CA LEU A 17 2.13 1.08 -7.17
C LEU A 17 2.06 1.93 -8.45
N LYS A 18 2.47 3.22 -8.42
CA LYS A 18 2.47 4.06 -9.65
C LYS A 18 3.40 3.50 -10.73
N GLU A 19 4.49 2.86 -10.32
CA GLU A 19 5.47 2.23 -11.21
C GLU A 19 5.02 0.87 -11.78
N GLY A 20 3.85 0.38 -11.35
CA GLY A 20 3.25 -0.87 -11.83
C GLY A 20 2.98 -1.87 -10.71
N PRO A 21 2.50 -3.08 -11.07
CA PRO A 21 2.11 -4.09 -10.09
C PRO A 21 3.28 -4.56 -9.22
N GLN A 22 3.04 -4.74 -7.93
CA GLN A 22 4.06 -5.16 -6.97
C GLN A 22 3.55 -6.23 -6.01
N GLU A 23 4.45 -7.12 -5.61
CA GLU A 23 4.17 -8.09 -4.57
C GLU A 23 3.98 -7.42 -3.21
N SER A 24 3.04 -7.94 -2.42
CA SER A 24 2.75 -7.50 -1.04
C SER A 24 4.02 -7.31 -0.19
N SER A 25 4.92 -8.28 -0.17
CA SER A 25 6.18 -8.21 0.59
C SER A 25 7.09 -7.06 0.12
N LYS A 26 7.16 -6.85 -1.20
CA LYS A 26 7.96 -5.77 -1.79
C LYS A 26 7.32 -4.41 -1.49
N LEU A 27 6.00 -4.28 -1.58
CA LEU A 27 5.26 -3.08 -1.20
C LEU A 27 5.51 -2.68 0.25
N VAL A 28 5.43 -3.65 1.16
CA VAL A 28 5.70 -3.44 2.59
C VAL A 28 7.10 -2.87 2.79
N ASN A 29 8.11 -3.43 2.11
CA ASN A 29 9.48 -2.97 2.21
C ASN A 29 9.65 -1.54 1.65
N MET A 30 9.05 -1.24 0.50
CA MET A 30 9.11 0.09 -0.11
C MET A 30 8.48 1.15 0.80
N VAL A 31 7.29 0.87 1.34
CA VAL A 31 6.60 1.79 2.26
C VAL A 31 7.38 1.95 3.56
N LYS A 32 7.94 0.86 4.12
CA LYS A 32 8.79 0.91 5.31
C LYS A 32 10.01 1.82 5.11
N ASN A 33 10.68 1.70 3.96
CA ASN A 33 11.85 2.52 3.64
C ASN A 33 11.46 4.00 3.53
N LYS A 34 10.40 4.31 2.75
CA LYS A 34 9.87 5.68 2.65
C LYS A 34 9.47 6.26 4.02
N LEU A 35 8.78 5.48 4.85
CA LEU A 35 8.42 5.91 6.21
C LEU A 35 9.64 6.18 7.09
N THR A 36 10.70 5.39 6.93
CA THR A 36 11.96 5.57 7.67
C THR A 36 12.65 6.85 7.23
N GLU A 37 12.70 7.12 5.92
CA GLU A 37 13.24 8.36 5.35
C GLU A 37 12.45 9.59 5.85
N LEU A 38 11.12 9.55 5.76
CA LEU A 38 10.24 10.63 6.21
C LEU A 38 10.36 10.92 7.71
N LYS A 39 10.64 9.90 8.52
CA LYS A 39 10.79 10.02 9.98
C LYS A 39 12.23 10.20 10.45
N GLY A 40 13.16 10.47 9.54
CA GLY A 40 14.57 10.72 9.87
C GLY A 40 15.26 9.53 10.54
N GLY A 41 14.95 8.30 10.11
CA GLY A 41 15.55 7.08 10.65
C GLY A 41 14.84 6.49 11.86
N ASN A 42 13.83 7.17 12.42
CA ASN A 42 13.07 6.64 13.55
C ASN A 42 11.97 5.70 13.05
N ASN A 43 12.27 4.40 12.98
CA ASN A 43 11.38 3.40 12.40
C ASN A 43 10.31 2.99 13.43
N PRO A 44 9.03 3.36 13.26
CA PRO A 44 7.97 2.85 14.11
C PRO A 44 7.80 1.36 13.77
N VAL A 45 8.35 0.49 14.61
CA VAL A 45 8.25 -0.98 14.50
C VAL A 45 6.79 -1.45 14.33
N GLY A 46 5.81 -0.61 14.69
CA GLY A 46 4.37 -0.85 14.49
C GLY A 46 3.77 -0.43 13.14
N ALA A 47 4.42 0.39 12.30
CA ALA A 47 3.80 0.87 11.05
C ALA A 47 3.65 -0.24 10.00
N THR A 48 4.53 -1.24 10.01
CA THR A 48 4.43 -2.42 9.15
C THR A 48 3.65 -3.58 9.77
N ALA A 49 3.41 -3.56 11.09
CA ALA A 49 2.63 -4.60 11.75
C ALA A 49 1.17 -4.66 11.26
N ARG A 50 0.67 -3.55 10.71
CA ARG A 50 -0.68 -3.46 10.11
C ARG A 50 -0.68 -3.46 8.59
N SER A 51 0.44 -3.79 7.93
CA SER A 51 0.53 -3.73 6.47
C SER A 51 -0.53 -4.57 5.75
N GLN A 52 -0.83 -5.76 6.26
CA GLN A 52 -1.86 -6.61 5.66
C GLN A 52 -3.24 -5.97 5.78
N ALA A 53 -3.57 -5.41 6.95
CA ALA A 53 -4.84 -4.71 7.16
C ALA A 53 -4.96 -3.47 6.24
N VAL A 54 -3.87 -2.74 6.03
CA VAL A 54 -3.84 -1.60 5.10
C VAL A 54 -4.11 -2.06 3.67
N LEU A 55 -3.44 -3.13 3.21
CA LEU A 55 -3.66 -3.69 1.88
C LEU A 55 -5.10 -4.20 1.72
N ASP A 56 -5.65 -4.86 2.74
CA ASP A 56 -7.02 -5.36 2.73
C ASP A 56 -8.04 -4.22 2.71
N GLU A 57 -7.80 -3.12 3.45
CA GLU A 57 -8.64 -1.92 3.40
C GLU A 57 -8.59 -1.25 2.03
N LEU A 58 -7.40 -1.09 1.44
CA LEU A 58 -7.23 -0.52 0.11
C LEU A 58 -7.90 -1.39 -0.97
N GLU A 59 -7.79 -2.72 -0.84
CA GLU A 59 -8.42 -3.69 -1.73
C GLU A 59 -9.96 -3.63 -1.59
N LYS A 60 -10.47 -3.70 -0.35
CA LYS A 60 -11.91 -3.64 -0.04
C LYS A 60 -12.56 -2.35 -0.51
N ASN A 61 -11.86 -1.22 -0.39
CA ASN A 61 -12.35 0.08 -0.83
C ASN A 61 -12.11 0.34 -2.33
N GLY A 62 -11.51 -0.62 -3.05
CA GLY A 62 -11.31 -0.55 -4.50
C GLY A 62 -10.23 0.43 -4.94
N TYR A 63 -9.28 0.78 -4.08
CA TYR A 63 -8.12 1.60 -4.47
C TYR A 63 -7.03 0.75 -5.15
N ILE A 64 -6.91 -0.52 -4.75
CA ILE A 64 -5.99 -1.50 -5.36
C ILE A 64 -6.76 -2.78 -5.72
N LYS A 65 -6.18 -3.61 -6.58
CA LYS A 65 -6.72 -4.93 -6.95
C LYS A 65 -5.62 -5.98 -6.93
N VAL A 66 -5.96 -7.22 -6.61
CA VAL A 66 -5.04 -8.36 -6.76
C VAL A 66 -4.98 -8.75 -8.23
N VAL A 67 -3.78 -8.74 -8.81
CA VAL A 67 -3.54 -9.13 -10.21
C VAL A 67 -2.87 -10.50 -10.34
N ALA A 68 -2.23 -10.98 -9.27
CA ALA A 68 -1.67 -12.34 -9.23
C ALA A 68 -1.65 -12.89 -7.79
N LYS A 69 -1.75 -14.22 -7.66
CA LYS A 69 -1.62 -14.95 -6.40
C LYS A 69 -0.56 -16.04 -6.57
N LYS A 70 0.40 -16.11 -5.64
CA LYS A 70 1.37 -17.20 -5.54
C LYS A 70 0.73 -18.40 -4.84
N LEU A 71 1.23 -19.59 -5.16
CA LEU A 71 0.78 -20.87 -4.59
C LEU A 71 0.89 -20.91 -3.04
N PHE A 72 1.77 -20.08 -2.45
CA PHE A 72 1.99 -19.97 -1.00
C PHE A 72 1.40 -18.69 -0.38
N GLY A 73 0.34 -18.12 -0.96
CA GLY A 73 -0.44 -17.03 -0.34
C GLY A 73 0.07 -15.60 -0.60
N GLY A 74 1.20 -15.44 -1.30
CA GLY A 74 1.68 -14.10 -1.71
C GLY A 74 0.77 -13.47 -2.77
N LYS A 75 0.26 -12.26 -2.51
CA LYS A 75 -0.53 -11.48 -3.48
C LYS A 75 0.34 -10.44 -4.18
N THR A 76 0.06 -10.20 -5.46
CA THR A 76 0.55 -9.06 -6.24
C THR A 76 -0.60 -8.09 -6.46
N TYR A 77 -0.37 -6.83 -6.15
CA TYR A 77 -1.37 -5.78 -6.24
C TYR A 77 -1.02 -4.82 -7.37
N ASP A 78 -2.05 -4.25 -7.98
CA ASP A 78 -1.97 -3.13 -8.91
C ASP A 78 -2.91 -2.01 -8.45
N ILE A 79 -2.57 -0.78 -8.80
CA ILE A 79 -3.39 0.39 -8.47
C ILE A 79 -4.53 0.54 -9.47
N THR A 80 -5.73 0.85 -8.96
CA THR A 80 -6.91 1.14 -9.79
C THR A 80 -6.95 2.61 -10.19
N ASP A 81 -7.85 2.99 -11.10
CA ASP A 81 -8.08 4.40 -11.43
C ASP A 81 -8.53 5.21 -10.21
N LYS A 82 -9.36 4.61 -9.34
CA LYS A 82 -9.75 5.21 -8.04
C LYS A 82 -8.52 5.45 -7.15
N GLY A 83 -7.62 4.48 -7.09
CA GLY A 83 -6.34 4.59 -6.38
C GLY A 83 -5.48 5.73 -6.90
N ARG A 84 -5.34 5.85 -8.23
CA ARG A 84 -4.57 6.92 -8.88
C ARG A 84 -5.16 8.29 -8.56
N ASN A 85 -6.48 8.44 -8.74
CA ASN A 85 -7.17 9.70 -8.46
C ASN A 85 -7.07 10.14 -6.98
N ALA A 86 -6.94 9.19 -6.05
CA ALA A 86 -6.87 9.47 -4.62
C ALA A 86 -5.51 10.04 -4.15
N ILE A 87 -4.47 10.00 -4.98
CA ILE A 87 -3.13 10.52 -4.67
C ILE A 87 -2.71 11.70 -5.55
N GLY A 88 -3.60 12.22 -6.40
CA GLY A 88 -3.33 13.34 -7.31
C GLY A 88 -3.10 12.90 -8.74
#